data_AF-A0A7J7KPR7-F1
#
_entry.id   AF-A0A7J7KPR7-F1
#
_cell.length_a   1.000
_cell.length_b   1.000
_cell.length_c   1.000
_cell.angle_alpha   90.00
_cell.angle_beta   90.00
_cell.angle_gamma   90.00
#
_symmetry.space_group_name_H-M   'P 1'
#
loop_
_entity.id
_entity.type
_entity.pdbx_description
1 polymer ?
#
loop_
_entity_poly.entity_id
_entity_poly.type
_entity_poly.pdbx_seq_one_letter_code
_entity_poly.pdbx_strand_id
1 'polypeptide(L)'
;MKLSILLLNILLIAFPFQVSTDEHSHSYEDEEEVVLWMNTVGPYSNRQETYEYYSLPFCAGPKSAIGHYHETLGEALQGTELEFSGLSIDFKMDVDSTQYCKITVSEDKLYALVYAVKNHYWYQMYLDDLPIWGIVGESKDGEHYIWTHKKLEIGYNGKQIVDVNLTSDAKVKLVKDAEIPFTYEVSKPSTLYWVMLRCAVRWKPSQVKFEDRFDKYLDPSFFQHRIHWFSIFNSFMMVIFLVGLVSMILLRTLRKDYARYSKDDELDEMEKDLGDEYGWKQVHGDVFRPPAYPLLFSAIVGSGYQLLLVSLFVIIFAMIGDLYEERGSMLGTVIFVYAATSPVNGYFGGSLYARLGGRFAALLPLNICAMVFSINFIAIYYHASRAIPFGTMVAIACICLFVILPLTLVGTVLGRNISGQANYPCRINAVPRPIPEKKWFMEPAIITLLGGILPFGSIFIEMYFIFTSFWAYKIYYVYGFMMLVFLIMVIVTVCVTIVCTYFLLNAEDYRWQWTSFCSAGSISLYIYMYAFYYYFFKTKMYGLFQTTFYFGYMALFSLALGIMTGTVGYVGTSFFVHTIYSTVKID
;
A
#
# COMPACT_ATOMS: atom_id res chain seq x y z
N MET A 1 -28.18 -12.00 -29.36
CA MET A 1 -26.74 -11.92 -28.99
C MET A 1 -25.85 -11.26 -30.03
N LYS A 2 -26.09 -11.39 -31.35
CA LYS A 2 -25.28 -10.71 -32.39
C LYS A 2 -25.60 -9.22 -32.61
N LEU A 3 -26.78 -8.73 -32.21
CA LEU A 3 -27.20 -7.34 -32.43
C LEU A 3 -26.65 -6.35 -31.38
N SER A 4 -26.48 -6.77 -30.12
CA SER A 4 -25.87 -5.92 -29.07
C SER A 4 -24.38 -5.68 -29.28
N ILE A 5 -23.66 -6.64 -29.88
CA ILE A 5 -22.22 -6.52 -30.16
C ILE A 5 -22.00 -5.55 -31.34
N LEU A 6 -22.91 -5.53 -32.31
CA LEU A 6 -22.85 -4.59 -33.43
C LEU A 6 -23.17 -3.15 -33.00
N LEU A 7 -24.13 -2.96 -32.08
CA LEU A 7 -24.45 -1.65 -31.51
C LEU A 7 -23.32 -1.09 -30.62
N LEU A 8 -22.62 -1.96 -29.88
CA LEU A 8 -21.46 -1.56 -29.08
C LEU A 8 -20.28 -1.12 -29.97
N ASN A 9 -20.04 -1.83 -31.08
CA ASN A 9 -18.98 -1.48 -32.04
C ASN A 9 -19.32 -0.24 -32.88
N ILE A 10 -20.59 0.05 -33.15
CA ILE A 10 -20.99 1.27 -33.87
C ILE A 10 -20.95 2.50 -32.94
N LEU A 11 -21.19 2.34 -31.63
CA LEU A 11 -21.04 3.44 -30.67
C LEU A 11 -19.58 3.87 -30.46
N LEU A 12 -18.62 2.96 -30.67
CA LEU A 12 -17.17 3.22 -30.55
C LEU A 12 -16.56 3.95 -31.75
N ILE A 13 -17.24 4.01 -32.91
CA ILE A 13 -16.70 4.57 -34.16
C ILE A 13 -17.26 5.97 -34.47
N ALA A 14 -18.24 6.46 -33.70
CA ALA A 14 -19.00 7.68 -34.04
C ALA A 14 -18.56 8.98 -33.34
N PHE A 15 -17.49 8.97 -32.54
CA PHE A 15 -16.88 10.20 -32.05
C PHE A 15 -15.49 10.38 -32.69
N PRO A 16 -15.29 11.35 -33.59
CA PRO A 16 -13.96 11.86 -33.81
C PRO A 16 -13.57 12.55 -32.51
N PHE A 17 -12.88 11.83 -31.62
CA PHE A 17 -12.10 12.49 -30.59
C PHE A 17 -11.12 13.39 -31.36
N GLN A 18 -11.35 14.70 -31.32
CA GLN A 18 -10.23 15.63 -31.52
C GLN A 18 -9.24 15.28 -30.43
N VAL A 19 -8.21 14.51 -30.79
CA VAL A 19 -7.05 14.32 -29.93
C VAL A 19 -6.39 15.69 -29.89
N SER A 20 -6.69 16.45 -28.83
CA SER A 20 -5.89 17.60 -28.50
C SER A 20 -4.52 17.06 -28.14
N THR A 21 -3.51 17.44 -28.91
CA THR A 21 -2.13 17.40 -28.43
C THR A 21 -2.09 18.37 -27.24
N ASP A 22 -1.67 17.87 -26.08
CA ASP A 22 -1.59 18.60 -24.80
C ASP A 22 -0.90 17.71 -23.75
N GLU A 23 -0.81 18.20 -22.51
CA GLU A 23 -0.26 17.47 -21.35
C GLU A 23 -0.96 16.12 -21.09
N HIS A 24 -2.24 15.95 -21.45
CA HIS A 24 -2.96 14.69 -21.27
C HIS A 24 -2.61 13.63 -22.31
N SER A 25 -2.15 14.06 -23.49
CA SER A 25 -1.66 13.16 -24.55
C SER A 25 -0.13 13.02 -24.56
N HIS A 26 0.58 13.78 -23.70
CA HIS A 26 2.05 13.88 -23.64
C HIS A 26 2.72 14.16 -24.98
N SER A 27 2.00 14.82 -25.91
CA SER A 27 2.50 15.19 -27.23
C SER A 27 2.22 16.66 -27.44
N TYR A 28 3.25 17.39 -27.84
CA TYR A 28 3.25 18.84 -27.99
C TYR A 28 3.60 19.20 -29.44
N GLU A 29 2.87 20.17 -30.00
CA GLU A 29 3.30 20.87 -31.21
C GLU A 29 4.35 21.94 -30.88
N ASP A 30 5.12 22.35 -31.89
CA ASP A 30 6.12 23.40 -31.72
C ASP A 30 5.42 24.71 -31.31
N GLU A 31 5.99 25.43 -30.34
CA GLU A 31 5.42 26.66 -29.75
C GLU A 31 4.13 26.46 -28.95
N GLU A 32 3.74 25.22 -28.66
CA GLU A 32 2.61 24.92 -27.77
C GLU A 32 2.97 25.21 -26.29
N GLU A 33 2.03 25.74 -25.51
CA GLU A 33 2.24 26.03 -24.10
C GLU A 33 2.52 24.76 -23.29
N VAL A 34 3.59 24.77 -22.51
CA VAL A 34 3.94 23.73 -21.54
C VAL A 34 3.72 24.27 -20.15
N VAL A 35 2.84 23.63 -19.39
CA VAL A 35 2.49 24.09 -18.05
C VAL A 35 3.47 23.54 -17.00
N LEU A 36 4.01 24.44 -16.18
CA LEU A 36 4.73 24.08 -14.95
C LEU A 36 3.79 24.22 -13.75
N TRP A 37 3.50 23.09 -13.11
CA TRP A 37 2.65 23.01 -11.92
C TRP A 37 3.49 23.08 -10.65
N MET A 38 3.12 23.98 -9.74
CA MET A 38 3.65 24.04 -8.38
C MET A 38 2.82 23.13 -7.49
N ASN A 39 3.44 22.25 -6.69
CA ASN A 39 2.71 21.32 -5.83
C ASN A 39 2.87 21.70 -4.36
N THR A 40 3.87 21.14 -3.68
CA THR A 40 4.00 21.27 -2.23
C THR A 40 5.39 21.70 -1.79
N VAL A 41 5.47 22.28 -0.59
CA VAL A 41 6.69 22.58 0.17
C VAL A 41 6.68 21.82 1.49
N GLY A 42 7.85 21.50 2.03
CA GLY A 42 7.93 20.89 3.36
C GLY A 42 9.36 20.69 3.85
N PRO A 43 9.57 20.40 5.14
CA PRO A 43 10.89 20.08 5.69
C PRO A 43 11.47 18.77 5.13
N TYR A 44 12.76 18.76 4.79
CA TYR A 44 13.41 17.58 4.20
C TYR A 44 13.45 16.35 5.12
N SER A 45 13.48 16.56 6.44
CA SER A 45 13.47 15.49 7.44
C SER A 45 12.07 14.93 7.72
N ASN A 46 11.02 15.74 7.56
CA ASN A 46 9.62 15.34 7.76
C ASN A 46 8.85 15.42 6.44
N ARG A 47 9.18 14.49 5.54
CA ARG A 47 8.71 14.45 4.15
C ARG A 47 7.20 14.34 3.93
N GLN A 48 6.49 13.97 4.99
CA GLN A 48 5.06 13.70 4.99
C GLN A 48 4.30 14.87 5.63
N GLU A 49 5.02 15.83 6.21
CA GLU A 49 4.53 17.15 6.57
C GLU A 49 4.72 18.07 5.36
N THR A 50 3.68 18.23 4.55
CA THR A 50 3.70 19.07 3.35
C THR A 50 2.62 20.13 3.42
N TYR A 51 2.90 21.27 2.80
CA TYR A 51 2.06 22.46 2.73
C TYR A 51 2.01 22.94 1.27
N GLU A 52 1.02 23.77 0.93
CA GLU A 52 0.87 24.37 -0.40
C GLU A 52 2.12 25.15 -0.79
N TYR A 53 2.51 25.12 -2.07
CA TYR A 53 3.73 25.81 -2.51
C TYR A 53 3.73 27.31 -2.13
N TYR A 54 2.60 27.99 -2.32
CA TYR A 54 2.45 29.42 -2.02
C TYR A 54 2.12 29.73 -0.55
N SER A 55 2.13 28.73 0.34
CA SER A 55 2.15 28.96 1.79
C SER A 55 3.44 29.67 2.24
N LEU A 56 4.53 29.44 1.51
CA LEU A 56 5.73 30.27 1.60
C LEU A 56 5.55 31.53 0.73
N PRO A 57 6.16 32.67 1.09
CA PRO A 57 5.95 33.94 0.42
C PRO A 57 6.67 34.04 -0.94
N PHE A 58 6.61 32.98 -1.73
CA PHE A 58 6.85 33.00 -3.17
C PHE A 58 5.73 33.77 -3.86
N CYS A 59 5.92 34.04 -5.14
CA CYS A 59 4.92 34.71 -5.94
C CYS A 59 4.74 34.01 -7.28
N ALA A 60 3.52 34.09 -7.80
CA ALA A 60 3.19 33.58 -9.11
C ALA A 60 3.73 34.50 -10.21
N GLY A 61 3.99 33.91 -11.39
CA GLY A 61 4.30 34.68 -12.58
C GLY A 61 3.11 35.47 -13.11
N PRO A 62 3.34 36.35 -14.10
CA PRO A 62 2.34 37.29 -14.59
C PRO A 62 1.25 36.65 -15.45
N LYS A 63 1.46 35.42 -15.96
CA LYS A 63 0.49 34.73 -16.81
C LYS A 63 -0.67 34.23 -15.92
N SER A 64 -1.89 34.53 -16.32
CA SER A 64 -3.09 33.96 -15.70
C SER A 64 -3.45 32.66 -16.42
N ALA A 65 -3.89 31.64 -15.68
CA ALA A 65 -4.24 30.35 -16.24
C ALA A 65 -5.42 30.47 -17.23
N ILE A 66 -5.33 29.82 -18.39
CA ILE A 66 -6.41 29.74 -19.39
C ILE A 66 -7.25 28.45 -19.20
N GLY A 67 -6.75 27.47 -18.44
CA GLY A 67 -7.40 26.17 -18.20
C GLY A 67 -7.54 25.80 -16.72
N HIS A 68 -8.48 24.90 -16.42
CA HIS A 68 -8.69 24.31 -15.09
C HIS A 68 -8.10 22.90 -15.03
N TYR A 69 -7.13 22.69 -14.14
CA TYR A 69 -6.69 21.34 -13.79
C TYR A 69 -7.80 20.62 -13.01
N HIS A 70 -8.09 19.37 -13.37
CA HIS A 70 -9.03 18.53 -12.64
C HIS A 70 -8.24 17.48 -11.85
N GLU A 71 -8.17 17.67 -10.54
CA GLU A 71 -7.56 16.70 -9.63
C GLU A 71 -8.31 15.37 -9.66
N THR A 72 -7.57 14.28 -9.81
CA THR A 72 -8.16 12.95 -9.67
C THR A 72 -8.39 12.62 -8.19
N LEU A 73 -9.29 11.66 -7.91
CA LEU A 73 -9.53 11.21 -6.54
C LEU A 73 -8.25 10.65 -5.88
N GLY A 74 -7.37 10.02 -6.66
CA GLY A 74 -6.09 9.49 -6.18
C GLY A 74 -5.12 10.60 -5.77
N GLU A 75 -5.04 11.66 -6.56
CA GLU A 75 -4.21 12.85 -6.28
C GLU A 75 -4.71 13.62 -5.06
N ALA A 76 -6.03 13.85 -4.97
CA ALA A 76 -6.64 14.53 -3.82
C ALA A 76 -6.42 13.76 -2.51
N LEU A 77 -6.33 12.43 -2.56
CA LEU A 77 -6.02 11.59 -1.40
C LEU A 77 -4.53 11.57 -1.05
N GLN A 78 -3.66 11.80 -2.03
CA GLN A 78 -2.22 11.93 -1.83
C GLN A 78 -1.85 13.31 -1.26
N GLY A 79 -2.77 14.28 -1.33
CA GLY A 79 -2.53 15.68 -0.96
C GLY A 79 -1.75 16.44 -2.02
N THR A 80 -1.94 16.06 -3.29
CA THR A 80 -1.42 16.78 -4.44
C THR A 80 -2.35 17.94 -4.71
N GLU A 81 -1.81 19.15 -4.72
CA GLU A 81 -2.55 20.39 -4.94
C GLU A 81 -1.75 21.19 -5.97
N LEU A 82 -2.23 21.18 -7.22
CA LEU A 82 -1.49 21.75 -8.34
C LEU A 82 -1.91 23.19 -8.57
N GLU A 83 -0.98 24.10 -8.32
CA GLU A 83 -1.16 25.52 -8.60
C GLU A 83 -0.36 25.94 -9.83
N PHE A 84 -0.97 26.76 -10.67
CA PHE A 84 -0.32 27.24 -11.88
C PHE A 84 0.83 28.20 -11.53
N SER A 85 2.04 27.91 -12.05
CA SER A 85 3.22 28.72 -11.75
C SER A 85 3.16 30.16 -12.26
N GLY A 86 2.35 30.43 -13.30
CA GLY A 86 2.30 31.74 -13.97
C GLY A 86 3.48 32.02 -14.91
N LEU A 87 4.34 31.03 -15.15
CA LEU A 87 5.48 31.14 -16.06
C LEU A 87 5.06 30.79 -17.49
N SER A 88 5.52 31.57 -18.48
CA SER A 88 5.34 31.22 -19.88
C SER A 88 6.49 30.32 -20.31
N ILE A 89 6.19 29.07 -20.62
CA ILE A 89 7.11 28.08 -21.17
C ILE A 89 6.41 27.49 -22.38
N ASP A 90 7.04 27.57 -23.56
CA ASP A 90 6.47 27.04 -24.79
C ASP A 90 7.41 25.95 -25.35
N PHE A 91 6.83 24.92 -25.97
CA PHE A 91 7.55 23.74 -26.42
C PHE A 91 8.57 24.10 -27.50
N LYS A 92 9.82 23.66 -27.31
CA LYS A 92 11.00 23.99 -28.14
C LYS A 92 11.35 25.48 -28.21
N MET A 93 10.77 26.32 -27.37
CA MET A 93 11.10 27.73 -27.26
C MET A 93 11.96 28.01 -26.02
N ASP A 94 13.10 28.67 -26.26
CA ASP A 94 13.99 29.11 -25.19
C ASP A 94 13.47 30.46 -24.62
N VAL A 95 13.61 30.64 -23.31
CA VAL A 95 13.28 31.87 -22.55
C VAL A 95 14.53 32.34 -21.82
N ASP A 96 15.04 33.52 -22.19
CA ASP A 96 16.19 34.12 -21.49
C ASP A 96 15.89 34.39 -20.01
N SER A 97 16.94 34.65 -19.22
CA SER A 97 16.80 34.99 -17.80
C SER A 97 15.86 36.18 -17.62
N THR A 98 14.63 35.87 -17.20
CA THR A 98 13.52 36.82 -17.11
C THR A 98 13.08 36.88 -15.66
N GLN A 99 12.94 38.12 -15.18
CA GLN A 99 12.35 38.36 -13.88
C GLN A 99 10.83 38.23 -14.00
N TYR A 100 10.27 37.20 -13.38
CA TYR A 100 8.82 36.97 -13.40
C TYR A 100 8.11 37.67 -12.24
N CYS A 101 8.81 37.91 -11.13
CA CYS A 101 8.23 38.54 -9.97
C CYS A 101 9.29 39.19 -9.06
N LYS A 102 8.83 40.09 -8.18
CA LYS A 102 9.61 40.72 -7.12
C LYS A 102 8.80 40.69 -5.82
N ILE A 103 9.42 40.30 -4.72
CA ILE A 103 8.81 40.38 -3.38
C ILE A 103 9.54 41.38 -2.50
N THR A 104 8.78 42.08 -1.66
CA THR A 104 9.33 42.84 -0.53
C THR A 104 9.24 41.99 0.73
N VAL A 105 10.36 41.83 1.43
CA VAL A 105 10.47 40.98 2.60
C VAL A 105 10.00 41.73 3.85
N SER A 106 8.71 41.60 4.18
CA SER A 106 8.15 42.04 5.46
C SER A 106 8.65 41.16 6.62
N GLU A 107 8.42 41.58 7.86
CA GLU A 107 8.85 40.87 9.06
C GLU A 107 8.29 39.43 9.13
N ASP A 108 7.00 39.26 8.82
CA ASP A 108 6.36 37.94 8.81
C ASP A 108 6.92 37.04 7.69
N LYS A 109 7.15 37.61 6.50
CA LYS A 109 7.75 36.89 5.37
C LYS A 109 9.18 36.48 5.66
N LEU A 110 9.94 37.35 6.33
CA LEU A 110 11.30 37.06 6.77
C LEU A 110 11.31 35.88 7.72
N TYR A 111 10.42 35.88 8.73
CA TYR A 111 10.29 34.79 9.69
C TYR A 111 9.97 33.45 8.99
N ALA A 112 8.98 33.44 8.09
CA ALA A 112 8.59 32.25 7.35
C ALA A 112 9.76 31.69 6.50
N LEU A 113 10.47 32.55 5.75
CA LEU A 113 11.59 32.14 4.92
C LEU A 113 12.79 31.66 5.74
N VAL A 114 13.12 32.35 6.84
CA VAL A 114 14.19 31.94 7.75
C VAL A 114 13.86 30.59 8.38
N TYR A 115 12.60 30.38 8.80
CA TYR A 115 12.14 29.12 9.34
C TYR A 115 12.26 27.98 8.31
N ALA A 116 11.86 28.24 7.07
CA ALA A 116 11.97 27.28 5.97
C ALA A 116 13.43 26.89 5.68
N VAL A 117 14.34 27.88 5.62
CA VAL A 117 15.78 27.63 5.40
C VAL A 117 16.40 26.86 6.57
N LYS A 118 16.08 27.24 7.81
CA LYS A 118 16.60 26.59 9.02
C LYS A 118 16.21 25.12 9.11
N ASN A 119 14.98 24.78 8.70
CA ASN A 119 14.47 23.40 8.70
C ASN A 119 14.70 22.66 7.37
N HIS A 120 15.49 23.24 6.46
CA HIS A 120 15.86 22.66 5.16
C HIS A 120 14.64 22.27 4.34
N TYR A 121 13.78 23.26 4.09
CA TYR A 121 12.59 23.05 3.28
C TYR A 121 12.96 22.74 1.82
N TRP A 122 12.27 21.77 1.26
CA TRP A 122 12.26 21.44 -0.15
C TRP A 122 10.90 21.83 -0.75
N TYR A 123 10.86 21.91 -2.07
CA TYR A 123 9.65 22.13 -2.83
C TYR A 123 9.58 21.18 -4.01
N GLN A 124 8.35 20.87 -4.43
CA GLN A 124 8.04 20.01 -5.56
C GLN A 124 7.31 20.77 -6.66
N MET A 125 7.68 20.48 -7.90
CA MET A 125 6.98 20.94 -9.10
C MET A 125 6.79 19.77 -10.05
N TYR A 126 5.85 19.91 -10.98
CA TYR A 126 5.59 18.93 -12.04
C TYR A 126 5.60 19.62 -13.39
N LEU A 127 6.17 18.94 -14.39
CA LEU A 127 6.13 19.34 -15.79
C LEU A 127 5.92 18.06 -16.60
N ASP A 128 4.77 17.94 -17.27
CA ASP A 128 4.40 16.73 -18.05
C ASP A 128 4.47 15.44 -17.19
N ASP A 129 3.87 15.47 -15.99
CA ASP A 129 3.94 14.44 -14.93
C ASP A 129 5.34 14.18 -14.32
N LEU A 130 6.42 14.73 -14.88
CA LEU A 130 7.77 14.51 -14.38
C LEU A 130 8.00 15.33 -13.09
N PRO A 131 8.34 14.67 -11.97
CA PRO A 131 8.57 15.37 -10.71
C PRO A 131 9.91 16.10 -10.71
N ILE A 132 9.90 17.31 -10.17
CA ILE A 132 11.07 18.17 -10.00
C ILE A 132 11.15 18.58 -8.54
N TRP A 133 12.32 18.42 -7.94
CA TRP A 133 12.58 18.81 -6.56
C TRP A 133 13.63 19.91 -6.49
N GLY A 134 13.41 20.88 -5.60
CA GLY A 134 14.38 21.91 -5.29
C GLY A 134 14.42 22.22 -3.79
N ILE A 135 15.49 22.88 -3.35
CA ILE A 135 15.67 23.32 -1.97
C ILE A 135 15.39 24.82 -1.92
N VAL A 136 14.65 25.29 -0.91
CA VAL A 136 14.27 26.70 -0.77
C VAL A 136 15.49 27.60 -0.59
N GLY A 137 16.44 27.19 0.24
CA GLY A 137 17.62 28.00 0.55
C GLY A 137 18.65 27.24 1.38
N GLU A 138 19.70 27.95 1.79
CA GLU A 138 20.80 27.38 2.57
C GLU A 138 21.18 28.36 3.68
N SER A 139 21.57 27.82 4.85
CA SER A 139 22.16 28.63 5.91
C SER A 139 23.67 28.43 5.94
N LYS A 140 24.42 29.53 5.94
CA LYS A 140 25.88 29.53 5.97
C LYS A 140 26.35 30.55 7.00
N ASP A 141 27.23 30.13 7.91
CA ASP A 141 27.87 30.98 8.92
C ASP A 141 26.89 31.78 9.80
N GLY A 142 25.73 31.20 10.11
CA GLY A 142 24.66 31.85 10.90
C GLY A 142 23.78 32.81 10.10
N GLU A 143 24.06 33.01 8.81
CA GLU A 143 23.23 33.79 7.89
C GLU A 143 22.34 32.86 7.05
N HIS A 144 21.20 33.40 6.61
CA HIS A 144 20.19 32.66 5.86
C HIS A 144 20.07 33.21 4.44
N TYR A 145 20.17 32.32 3.46
CA TYR A 145 20.12 32.65 2.04
C TYR A 145 18.99 31.90 1.36
N ILE A 146 18.35 32.52 0.38
CA ILE A 146 17.32 31.91 -0.48
C ILE A 146 17.84 31.81 -1.92
N TRP A 147 17.44 30.74 -2.62
CA TRP A 147 17.70 30.60 -4.04
C TRP A 147 16.61 31.30 -4.85
N THR A 148 17.03 32.23 -5.71
CA THR A 148 16.10 33.12 -6.42
C THR A 148 16.01 32.84 -7.91
N HIS A 149 17.05 32.22 -8.47
CA HIS A 149 17.11 31.90 -9.88
C HIS A 149 16.83 30.42 -10.11
N LYS A 150 15.84 30.11 -10.96
CA LYS A 150 15.50 28.74 -11.36
C LYS A 150 15.87 28.54 -12.83
N LYS A 151 16.75 27.58 -13.10
CA LYS A 151 17.16 27.20 -14.44
C LYS A 151 16.61 25.82 -14.79
N LEU A 152 15.73 25.76 -15.77
CA LEU A 152 15.10 24.53 -16.23
C LEU A 152 15.78 24.06 -17.51
N GLU A 153 16.27 22.82 -17.52
CA GLU A 153 16.74 22.14 -18.73
C GLU A 153 15.76 21.04 -19.10
N ILE A 154 15.11 21.18 -20.26
CA ILE A 154 14.08 20.24 -20.73
C ILE A 154 14.63 19.42 -21.91
N GLY A 155 14.62 18.11 -21.77
CA GLY A 155 14.96 17.15 -22.82
C GLY A 155 13.71 16.69 -23.56
N TYR A 156 13.78 16.63 -24.89
CA TYR A 156 12.67 16.20 -25.73
C TYR A 156 13.09 15.13 -26.73
N ASN A 157 12.15 14.28 -27.10
CA ASN A 157 12.29 13.33 -28.20
C ASN A 157 11.08 13.44 -29.13
N GLY A 158 11.30 13.97 -30.34
CA GLY A 158 10.21 14.26 -31.28
C GLY A 158 9.26 15.34 -30.77
N LYS A 159 8.03 14.94 -30.41
CA LYS A 159 6.96 15.79 -29.87
C LYS A 159 6.74 15.61 -28.37
N GLN A 160 7.59 14.84 -27.69
CA GLN A 160 7.37 14.45 -26.29
C GLN A 160 8.50 14.94 -25.40
N ILE A 161 8.16 15.25 -24.15
CA ILE A 161 9.12 15.63 -23.11
C ILE A 161 9.59 14.36 -22.39
N VAL A 162 10.89 14.21 -22.25
CA VAL A 162 11.51 12.97 -21.73
C VAL A 162 12.47 13.19 -20.57
N ASP A 163 12.90 14.43 -20.32
CA ASP A 163 13.77 14.73 -19.18
C ASP A 163 13.54 16.17 -18.71
N VAL A 164 13.59 16.40 -17.40
CA VAL A 164 13.63 17.75 -16.82
C VAL A 164 14.67 17.80 -15.72
N ASN A 165 15.56 18.79 -15.80
CA ASN A 165 16.53 19.11 -14.75
C ASN A 165 16.32 20.53 -14.25
N LEU A 166 16.32 20.69 -12.93
CA LEU A 166 16.30 21.99 -12.28
C LEU A 166 17.66 22.28 -11.66
N THR A 167 18.22 23.43 -12.01
CA THR A 167 19.37 24.02 -11.31
C THR A 167 18.90 25.29 -10.61
N SER A 168 19.11 25.39 -9.30
CA SER A 168 18.84 26.61 -8.54
C SER A 168 20.14 27.41 -8.37
N ASP A 169 20.10 28.69 -8.72
CA ASP A 169 21.25 29.60 -8.65
C ASP A 169 20.84 30.95 -8.00
N ALA A 170 21.77 31.88 -7.88
CA ALA A 170 21.61 33.20 -7.28
C ALA A 170 21.12 33.16 -5.82
N LYS A 171 22.09 33.07 -4.90
CA LYS A 171 21.88 33.18 -3.44
C LYS A 171 21.64 34.64 -3.06
N VAL A 172 20.49 34.93 -2.46
CA VAL A 172 20.18 36.25 -1.90
C VAL A 172 20.04 36.14 -0.39
N LYS A 173 20.72 37.03 0.34
CA LYS A 173 20.66 37.08 1.79
C LYS A 173 19.30 37.60 2.25
N LEU A 174 18.69 36.92 3.22
CA LEU A 174 17.42 37.33 3.81
C LEU A 174 17.66 38.48 4.80
N VAL A 175 17.16 39.66 4.46
CA VAL A 175 17.20 40.88 5.29
C VAL A 175 15.83 41.54 5.28
N LYS A 176 15.44 42.16 6.39
CA LYS A 176 14.18 42.92 6.50
C LYS A 176 14.16 44.05 5.47
N ASP A 177 13.01 44.25 4.83
CA ASP A 177 12.76 45.27 3.79
C ASP A 177 13.62 45.12 2.53
N ALA A 178 14.32 43.99 2.37
CA ALA A 178 15.01 43.67 1.12
C ALA A 178 13.99 43.36 0.03
N GLU A 179 14.30 43.80 -1.18
CA GLU A 179 13.57 43.43 -2.37
C GLU A 179 14.27 42.27 -3.07
N ILE A 180 13.57 41.13 -3.16
CA ILE A 180 14.12 39.91 -3.74
C ILE A 180 13.47 39.70 -5.12
N PRO A 181 14.23 39.85 -6.22
CA PRO A 181 13.74 39.50 -7.55
C PRO A 181 13.83 37.98 -7.73
N PHE A 182 12.74 37.37 -8.19
CA PHE A 182 12.78 35.99 -8.65
C PHE A 182 12.88 35.95 -10.17
N THR A 183 13.84 35.16 -10.65
CA THR A 183 14.12 35.02 -12.07
C THR A 183 14.03 33.55 -12.46
N TYR A 184 13.57 33.29 -13.67
CA TYR A 184 13.65 31.97 -14.27
C TYR A 184 14.35 32.08 -15.62
N GLU A 185 15.02 31.01 -16.00
CA GLU A 185 15.69 30.93 -17.28
C GLU A 185 15.48 29.55 -17.89
N VAL A 186 15.14 29.58 -19.18
CA VAL A 186 15.14 28.46 -20.13
C VAL A 186 16.11 28.86 -21.25
N SER A 187 17.41 28.94 -20.94
CA SER A 187 18.42 29.80 -21.58
C SER A 187 18.75 29.57 -23.08
N LYS A 188 19.07 30.67 -23.79
CA LYS A 188 20.22 30.82 -24.71
C LYS A 188 21.22 31.87 -24.15
N PRO A 189 22.49 31.90 -24.60
CA PRO A 189 23.48 32.86 -24.13
C PRO A 189 23.27 34.27 -24.71
N SER A 190 23.50 35.28 -23.88
CA SER A 190 23.54 36.70 -24.25
C SER A 190 24.57 36.94 -25.38
N THR A 191 24.13 37.62 -26.44
CA THR A 191 24.95 37.94 -27.60
C THR A 191 26.10 38.89 -27.26
N LEU A 192 27.32 38.38 -27.16
CA LEU A 192 28.48 39.05 -27.74
C LEU A 192 29.64 38.06 -27.94
N TYR A 193 30.18 38.08 -29.15
CA TYR A 193 31.33 37.31 -29.67
C TYR A 193 31.11 35.84 -30.04
N TRP A 194 30.82 35.67 -31.33
CA TRP A 194 31.23 34.53 -32.15
C TRP A 194 32.66 34.09 -31.82
N VAL A 195 32.86 32.88 -31.30
CA VAL A 195 33.98 31.95 -31.57
C VAL A 195 33.70 30.63 -30.85
N MET A 196 33.51 29.58 -31.65
CA MET A 196 34.02 28.21 -31.50
C MET A 196 33.87 27.49 -30.14
N LEU A 197 33.14 26.36 -30.17
CA LEU A 197 33.11 25.27 -29.18
C LEU A 197 32.95 25.69 -27.70
N ARG A 198 31.71 25.60 -27.18
CA ARG A 198 31.34 24.79 -26.00
C ARG A 198 29.88 25.04 -25.60
N CYS A 199 29.27 23.96 -25.12
CA CYS A 199 27.90 23.81 -24.63
C CYS A 199 27.44 24.94 -23.68
N ALA A 200 26.24 25.49 -23.91
CA ALA A 200 25.39 26.05 -22.85
C ALA A 200 23.91 26.09 -23.28
N VAL A 201 23.13 25.25 -22.58
CA VAL A 201 21.67 25.22 -22.27
C VAL A 201 20.67 25.32 -23.44
N ARG A 202 19.82 24.30 -23.54
CA ARG A 202 19.12 23.91 -24.77
C ARG A 202 17.86 23.14 -24.37
N TRP A 203 16.73 23.34 -25.05
CA TRP A 203 15.88 22.19 -25.37
C TRP A 203 16.79 21.10 -25.94
N LYS A 204 17.04 20.04 -25.17
CA LYS A 204 18.04 19.04 -25.52
C LYS A 204 17.35 17.92 -26.30
N PRO A 205 17.67 17.72 -27.60
CA PRO A 205 17.22 16.51 -28.27
C PRO A 205 17.85 15.32 -27.55
N SER A 206 17.00 14.44 -27.05
CA SER A 206 17.37 13.24 -26.31
C SER A 206 17.06 12.01 -27.16
N GLN A 207 17.86 10.95 -26.98
CA GLN A 207 17.63 9.65 -27.59
C GLN A 207 16.80 8.72 -26.68
N VAL A 208 16.46 9.18 -25.47
CA VAL A 208 15.62 8.45 -24.52
C VAL A 208 14.21 8.35 -25.10
N LYS A 209 13.65 7.14 -25.12
CA LYS A 209 12.27 6.91 -25.54
C LYS A 209 11.32 7.41 -24.45
N PHE A 210 10.10 7.73 -24.84
CA PHE A 210 9.07 8.17 -23.90
C PHE A 210 8.81 7.15 -22.77
N GLU A 211 8.77 5.86 -23.12
CA GLU A 211 8.59 4.75 -22.16
C GLU A 211 9.71 4.71 -21.09
N ASP A 212 10.95 5.06 -21.46
CA ASP A 212 12.10 4.98 -20.55
C ASP A 212 12.32 6.30 -19.77
N ARG A 213 11.40 7.28 -19.86
CA ARG A 213 11.60 8.63 -19.28
C ARG A 213 11.69 8.62 -17.76
N PHE A 214 11.00 7.69 -17.10
CA PHE A 214 10.97 7.59 -15.64
C PHE A 214 12.21 6.89 -15.05
N ASP A 215 13.02 6.20 -15.86
CA ASP A 215 14.20 5.45 -15.41
C ASP A 215 15.19 6.30 -14.60
N LYS A 216 15.27 7.60 -14.88
CA LYS A 216 16.11 8.56 -14.16
C LYS A 216 15.73 8.69 -12.68
N TYR A 217 14.46 8.51 -12.35
CA TYR A 217 13.93 8.63 -10.98
C TYR A 217 13.99 7.30 -10.23
N LEU A 218 14.15 6.19 -10.95
CA LEU A 218 14.40 4.88 -10.37
C LEU A 218 15.85 4.83 -9.89
N ASP A 219 16.10 4.23 -8.72
CA ASP A 219 17.43 4.10 -8.13
C ASP A 219 17.90 2.63 -8.18
N PRO A 220 18.52 2.18 -9.29
CA PRO A 220 18.88 0.78 -9.48
C PRO A 220 19.99 0.34 -8.52
N SER A 221 20.79 1.30 -8.05
CA SER A 221 21.89 1.06 -7.12
C SER A 221 21.39 0.61 -5.74
N PHE A 222 20.19 1.05 -5.38
CA PHE A 222 19.53 0.71 -4.13
C PHE A 222 18.70 -0.57 -4.23
N PHE A 223 17.90 -0.71 -5.29
CA PHE A 223 17.10 -1.92 -5.56
C PHE A 223 17.93 -2.99 -6.28
N GLN A 224 19.08 -3.34 -5.70
CA GLN A 224 19.97 -4.32 -6.30
C GLN A 224 19.26 -5.67 -6.42
N HIS A 225 19.05 -6.11 -7.65
CA HIS A 225 18.42 -7.41 -7.93
C HIS A 225 19.07 -8.57 -7.17
N ARG A 226 20.37 -8.50 -6.88
CA ARG A 226 21.09 -9.52 -6.09
C ARG A 226 20.54 -9.67 -4.67
N ILE A 227 20.14 -8.58 -4.02
CA ILE A 227 19.63 -8.59 -2.64
C ILE A 227 18.22 -9.20 -2.62
N HIS A 228 17.38 -8.85 -3.60
CA HIS A 228 16.05 -9.45 -3.76
C HIS A 228 16.12 -10.96 -4.03
N TRP A 229 17.00 -11.40 -4.93
CA TRP A 229 17.23 -12.83 -5.18
C TRP A 229 17.74 -13.58 -3.95
N PHE A 230 18.64 -12.97 -3.16
CA PHE A 230 19.10 -13.55 -1.91
C PHE A 230 17.96 -13.72 -0.89
N SER A 231 17.12 -12.69 -0.74
CA SER A 231 15.92 -12.72 0.11
C SER A 231 14.96 -13.84 -0.29
N ILE A 232 14.69 -13.96 -1.59
CA ILE A 232 13.78 -14.96 -2.13
C ILE A 232 14.33 -16.37 -1.92
N PHE A 233 15.62 -16.60 -2.20
CA PHE A 233 16.24 -17.90 -1.99
C PHE A 233 16.17 -18.34 -0.53
N ASN A 234 16.51 -17.46 0.41
CA ASN A 234 16.46 -17.75 1.84
C ASN A 234 15.03 -18.10 2.30
N SER A 235 14.05 -17.31 1.84
CA SER A 235 12.63 -17.51 2.18
C SER A 235 12.06 -18.77 1.55
N PHE A 236 12.50 -19.11 0.33
CA PHE A 236 12.12 -20.34 -0.35
C PHE A 236 12.67 -21.60 0.34
N MET A 237 13.90 -21.57 0.84
CA MET A 237 14.45 -22.67 1.65
C MET A 237 13.63 -22.93 2.91
N MET A 238 13.18 -21.86 3.58
CA MET A 238 12.29 -21.97 4.74
C MET A 238 10.93 -22.60 4.38
N VAL A 239 10.36 -22.27 3.21
CA VAL A 239 9.13 -22.90 2.70
C VAL A 239 9.32 -24.41 2.54
N ILE A 240 10.38 -24.84 1.86
CA ILE A 240 10.64 -26.27 1.62
C ILE A 240 10.73 -27.04 2.94
N PHE A 241 11.46 -26.48 3.90
CA PHE A 241 11.58 -27.07 5.23
C PHE A 241 10.23 -27.22 5.93
N LEU A 242 9.40 -26.16 5.93
CA LEU A 242 8.09 -26.18 6.58
C LEU A 242 7.08 -27.10 5.89
N VAL A 243 7.04 -27.09 4.55
CA VAL A 243 6.21 -28.01 3.77
C VAL A 243 6.64 -29.46 4.03
N GLY A 244 7.94 -29.72 4.12
CA GLY A 244 8.48 -31.02 4.51
C GLY A 244 8.03 -31.46 5.91
N LEU A 245 8.07 -30.56 6.89
CA LEU A 245 7.60 -30.81 8.26
C LEU A 245 6.08 -31.11 8.29
N VAL A 246 5.26 -30.29 7.64
CA VAL A 246 3.80 -30.50 7.55
C VAL A 246 3.48 -31.84 6.86
N SER A 247 4.16 -32.14 5.76
CA SER A 247 4.01 -33.41 5.03
C SER A 247 4.42 -34.60 5.91
N MET A 248 5.49 -34.49 6.68
CA MET A 248 5.89 -35.51 7.66
C MET A 248 4.81 -35.71 8.73
N ILE A 249 4.24 -34.64 9.30
CA ILE A 249 3.14 -34.75 10.27
C ILE A 249 1.96 -35.50 9.66
N LEU A 250 1.49 -35.08 8.48
CA LEU A 250 0.37 -35.73 7.78
C LEU A 250 0.66 -37.21 7.48
N LEU A 251 1.81 -37.52 6.90
CA LEU A 251 2.21 -38.89 6.56
C LEU A 251 2.43 -39.77 7.80
N ARG A 252 2.93 -39.19 8.90
CA ARG A 252 3.09 -39.91 10.18
C ARG A 252 1.73 -40.24 10.79
N THR A 253 0.78 -39.31 10.76
CA THR A 253 -0.60 -39.54 11.22
C THR A 253 -1.27 -40.63 10.39
N LEU A 254 -1.22 -40.52 9.06
CA LEU A 254 -1.82 -41.51 8.15
C LEU A 254 -1.19 -42.90 8.29
N ARG A 255 0.15 -43.00 8.35
CA ARG A 255 0.82 -44.31 8.51
C ARG A 255 0.57 -44.94 9.88
N LYS A 256 0.57 -44.15 10.94
CA LYS A 256 0.29 -44.64 12.31
C LYS A 256 -1.15 -45.17 12.40
N ASP A 257 -2.09 -44.51 11.73
CA ASP A 257 -3.49 -44.93 11.69
C ASP A 257 -3.66 -46.19 10.84
N TYR A 258 -3.08 -46.27 9.64
CA TYR A 258 -3.15 -47.47 8.79
C TYR A 258 -2.53 -48.71 9.47
N ALA A 259 -1.39 -48.55 10.15
CA ALA A 259 -0.73 -49.64 10.85
C ALA A 259 -1.45 -50.10 12.13
N ARG A 260 -2.35 -49.27 12.68
CA ARG A 260 -3.22 -49.65 13.81
C ARG A 260 -4.41 -50.45 13.31
N TYR A 261 -5.10 -50.00 12.26
CA TYR A 261 -6.22 -50.76 11.66
C TYR A 261 -5.79 -52.14 11.14
N SER A 262 -4.59 -52.27 10.56
CA SER A 262 -4.07 -53.57 10.14
C SER A 262 -3.77 -54.54 11.29
N LYS A 263 -3.63 -54.02 12.53
CA LYS A 263 -3.40 -54.84 13.73
C LYS A 263 -4.68 -55.11 14.51
N ASP A 264 -5.64 -54.19 14.49
CA ASP A 264 -6.94 -54.35 15.15
C ASP A 264 -7.83 -55.39 14.42
N ASP A 265 -7.59 -55.70 13.13
CA ASP A 265 -8.20 -56.85 12.44
C ASP A 265 -7.68 -58.23 12.94
N GLU A 266 -6.55 -58.27 13.66
CA GLU A 266 -5.92 -59.52 14.15
C GLU A 266 -6.08 -59.76 15.68
N LEU A 267 -6.60 -58.79 16.44
CA LEU A 267 -6.73 -58.90 17.91
C LEU A 267 -8.17 -58.62 18.37
N ASP A 268 -8.82 -59.69 18.84
CA ASP A 268 -10.19 -59.75 19.35
C ASP A 268 -10.57 -58.68 20.41
N GLU A 269 -11.87 -58.44 20.47
CA GLU A 269 -12.75 -57.55 21.26
C GLU A 269 -12.48 -57.29 22.76
N MET A 270 -11.33 -57.65 23.35
CA MET A 270 -11.12 -57.55 24.81
C MET A 270 -10.18 -56.43 25.27
N GLU A 271 -9.59 -55.64 24.36
CA GLU A 271 -8.71 -54.48 24.70
C GLU A 271 -9.38 -53.11 24.44
N LYS A 272 -10.70 -53.10 24.23
CA LYS A 272 -11.49 -51.91 23.84
C LYS A 272 -11.57 -50.80 24.90
N ASP A 273 -11.04 -51.03 26.11
CA ASP A 273 -11.25 -50.16 27.29
C ASP A 273 -9.95 -49.63 27.94
N LEU A 274 -8.78 -49.83 27.33
CA LEU A 274 -7.47 -49.44 27.91
C LEU A 274 -6.53 -48.66 26.98
N GLY A 275 -7.02 -48.22 25.82
CA GLY A 275 -6.25 -47.37 24.92
C GLY A 275 -6.62 -45.90 25.08
N ASP A 276 -6.02 -45.18 26.02
CA ASP A 276 -6.05 -43.71 26.05
C ASP A 276 -5.75 -43.15 24.65
N GLU A 277 -6.77 -42.70 23.92
CA GLU A 277 -6.62 -42.04 22.63
C GLU A 277 -6.09 -40.60 22.84
N TYR A 278 -4.92 -40.39 23.44
CA TYR A 278 -4.43 -39.05 23.76
C TYR A 278 -4.40 -38.10 22.55
N GLY A 279 -4.88 -36.87 22.74
CA GLY A 279 -4.67 -35.73 21.84
C GLY A 279 -5.86 -35.40 20.93
N TRP A 280 -5.56 -35.11 19.65
CA TRP A 280 -6.53 -34.48 18.75
C TRP A 280 -7.78 -35.32 18.44
N LYS A 281 -7.72 -36.65 18.51
CA LYS A 281 -8.90 -37.50 18.20
C LYS A 281 -10.03 -37.37 19.24
N GLN A 282 -9.71 -37.11 20.50
CA GLN A 282 -10.71 -37.02 21.57
C GLN A 282 -11.63 -35.80 21.41
N VAL A 283 -11.17 -34.76 20.72
CA VAL A 283 -11.92 -33.52 20.54
C VAL A 283 -12.83 -33.52 19.31
N HIS A 284 -12.95 -34.65 18.58
CA HIS A 284 -13.78 -34.78 17.37
C HIS A 284 -15.21 -34.23 17.53
N GLY A 285 -15.82 -34.43 18.71
CA GLY A 285 -17.18 -33.97 19.02
C GLY A 285 -17.31 -32.47 19.35
N ASP A 286 -16.21 -31.74 19.55
CA ASP A 286 -16.24 -30.30 19.91
C ASP A 286 -15.46 -29.40 18.94
N VAL A 287 -14.66 -29.96 18.03
CA VAL A 287 -13.81 -29.22 17.06
C VAL A 287 -14.58 -28.31 16.12
N PHE A 288 -15.82 -28.68 15.74
CA PHE A 288 -16.64 -27.91 14.80
C PHE A 288 -17.60 -26.94 15.48
N ARG A 289 -17.48 -26.74 16.80
CA ARG A 289 -18.29 -25.78 17.54
C ARG A 289 -18.05 -24.36 17.04
N PRO A 290 -19.08 -23.49 16.98
CA PRO A 290 -18.89 -22.08 16.63
C PRO A 290 -17.88 -21.38 17.55
N PRO A 291 -16.99 -20.54 17.02
CA PRO A 291 -16.04 -19.78 17.82
C PRO A 291 -16.75 -18.72 18.66
N ALA A 292 -16.07 -18.22 19.70
CA ALA A 292 -16.54 -17.05 20.44
C ALA A 292 -16.74 -15.85 19.50
N TYR A 293 -17.78 -15.05 19.70
CA TYR A 293 -18.08 -13.88 18.86
C TYR A 293 -18.14 -14.19 17.34
N PRO A 294 -19.03 -15.09 16.88
CA PRO A 294 -19.05 -15.57 15.50
C PRO A 294 -19.32 -14.45 14.47
N LEU A 295 -20.05 -13.39 14.85
CA LEU A 295 -20.26 -12.21 14.00
C LEU A 295 -18.94 -11.51 13.67
N LEU A 296 -18.16 -11.16 14.69
CA LEU A 296 -16.87 -10.49 14.52
C LEU A 296 -15.90 -11.37 13.73
N PHE A 297 -15.81 -12.65 14.08
CA PHE A 297 -14.95 -13.61 13.41
C PHE A 297 -15.26 -13.71 11.90
N SER A 298 -16.54 -13.90 11.55
CA SER A 298 -16.97 -14.00 10.16
C SER A 298 -16.73 -12.71 9.35
N ALA A 299 -16.92 -11.54 9.97
CA ALA A 299 -16.71 -10.25 9.32
C ALA A 299 -15.23 -9.95 9.06
N ILE A 300 -14.36 -10.30 10.00
CA ILE A 300 -12.90 -10.15 9.83
C ILE A 300 -12.39 -11.13 8.78
N VAL A 301 -12.85 -12.39 8.80
CA VAL A 301 -12.49 -13.40 7.79
C VAL A 301 -12.96 -12.97 6.39
N GLY A 302 -14.19 -12.46 6.26
CA GLY A 302 -14.70 -11.89 4.99
C GLY A 302 -13.82 -10.74 4.49
N SER A 303 -13.47 -9.81 5.38
CA SER A 303 -12.57 -8.70 5.07
C SER A 303 -11.19 -9.17 4.64
N GLY A 304 -10.64 -10.22 5.26
CA GLY A 304 -9.34 -10.77 4.88
C GLY A 304 -9.33 -11.46 3.52
N TYR A 305 -10.41 -12.13 3.12
CA TYR A 305 -10.57 -12.65 1.75
C TYR A 305 -10.56 -11.51 0.72
N GLN A 306 -11.26 -10.41 1.01
CA GLN A 306 -11.25 -9.23 0.15
C GLN A 306 -9.85 -8.61 0.08
N LEU A 307 -9.19 -8.37 1.22
CA LEU A 307 -7.85 -7.79 1.27
C LEU A 307 -6.83 -8.65 0.49
N LEU A 308 -6.92 -9.98 0.59
CA LEU A 308 -6.05 -10.88 -0.16
C LEU A 308 -6.22 -10.71 -1.68
N LEU A 309 -7.45 -10.61 -2.17
CA LEU A 309 -7.72 -10.37 -3.59
C LEU A 309 -7.32 -8.96 -4.03
N VAL A 310 -7.57 -7.95 -3.20
CA VAL A 310 -7.15 -6.57 -3.48
C VAL A 310 -5.63 -6.50 -3.61
N SER A 311 -4.89 -7.05 -2.65
CA SER A 311 -3.43 -7.12 -2.73
C SER A 311 -2.96 -7.86 -3.98
N LEU A 312 -3.55 -9.01 -4.32
CA LEU A 312 -3.18 -9.75 -5.52
C LEU A 312 -3.43 -8.95 -6.82
N PHE A 313 -4.62 -8.37 -6.99
CA PHE A 313 -4.95 -7.63 -8.20
C PHE A 313 -4.18 -6.32 -8.32
N VAL A 314 -3.97 -5.59 -7.22
CA VAL A 314 -3.16 -4.36 -7.24
C VAL A 314 -1.71 -4.68 -7.65
N ILE A 315 -1.13 -5.77 -7.15
CA ILE A 315 0.23 -6.19 -7.55
C ILE A 315 0.26 -6.54 -9.05
N ILE A 316 -0.76 -7.24 -9.56
CA ILE A 316 -0.85 -7.60 -10.99
C ILE A 316 -1.02 -6.36 -11.87
N PHE A 317 -1.92 -5.43 -11.50
CA PHE A 317 -2.10 -4.20 -12.26
C PHE A 317 -0.87 -3.29 -12.20
N ALA A 318 -0.19 -3.22 -11.05
CA ALA A 318 1.08 -2.49 -10.94
C ALA A 318 2.20 -3.09 -11.80
N MET A 319 2.16 -4.41 -12.06
CA MET A 319 3.11 -5.08 -12.94
C MET A 319 2.80 -4.91 -14.43
N ILE A 320 1.52 -4.81 -14.81
CA ILE A 320 1.10 -4.73 -16.23
C ILE A 320 1.05 -3.29 -16.72
N GLY A 321 0.61 -2.37 -15.88
CA GLY A 321 0.27 -1.00 -16.29
C GLY A 321 1.23 0.07 -15.79
N ASP A 322 2.44 -0.31 -15.34
CA ASP A 322 3.48 0.61 -14.87
C ASP A 322 2.94 1.81 -14.06
N LEU A 323 2.08 1.49 -13.08
CA LEU A 323 1.28 2.45 -12.28
C LEU A 323 2.10 3.51 -11.51
N TYR A 324 3.43 3.45 -11.57
CA TYR A 324 4.33 4.43 -10.97
C TYR A 324 4.62 5.63 -11.88
N GLU A 325 4.30 5.56 -13.17
CA GLU A 325 4.48 6.66 -14.13
C GLU A 325 3.41 7.74 -13.96
N GLU A 326 2.16 7.35 -13.70
CA GLU A 326 1.05 8.28 -13.51
C GLU A 326 0.83 8.65 -12.04
N ARG A 327 0.58 9.94 -11.80
CA ARG A 327 0.30 10.49 -10.46
C ARG A 327 -1.03 9.95 -9.92
N GLY A 328 -1.05 9.53 -8.65
CA GLY A 328 -2.27 9.05 -7.97
C GLY A 328 -2.89 7.75 -8.53
N SER A 329 -2.37 7.20 -9.64
CA SER A 329 -2.94 6.04 -10.35
C SER A 329 -2.92 4.77 -9.50
N MET A 330 -1.86 4.56 -8.70
CA MET A 330 -1.78 3.46 -7.74
C MET A 330 -2.88 3.53 -6.68
N LEU A 331 -3.13 4.71 -6.08
CA LEU A 331 -4.19 4.88 -5.07
C LEU A 331 -5.59 4.75 -5.68
N GLY A 332 -5.80 5.33 -6.87
CA GLY A 332 -7.04 5.19 -7.63
C GLY A 332 -7.36 3.72 -7.93
N THR A 333 -6.36 2.96 -8.37
CA THR A 333 -6.47 1.51 -8.63
C THR A 333 -6.82 0.74 -7.37
N VAL A 334 -6.19 1.04 -6.23
CA VAL A 334 -6.52 0.40 -4.93
C VAL A 334 -7.98 0.62 -4.56
N ILE A 335 -8.49 1.85 -4.67
CA ILE A 335 -9.89 2.19 -4.35
C ILE A 335 -10.85 1.46 -5.29
N PHE A 336 -10.58 1.50 -6.59
CA PHE A 336 -11.39 0.83 -7.60
C PHE A 336 -11.45 -0.69 -7.39
N VAL A 337 -10.30 -1.33 -7.20
CA VAL A 337 -10.21 -2.78 -6.95
C VAL A 337 -10.87 -3.15 -5.62
N TYR A 338 -10.71 -2.33 -4.58
CA TYR A 338 -11.39 -2.55 -3.30
C TYR A 338 -12.92 -2.50 -3.45
N ALA A 339 -13.45 -1.51 -4.18
CA ALA A 339 -14.87 -1.41 -4.48
C ALA A 339 -15.36 -2.60 -5.33
N ALA A 340 -14.63 -2.97 -6.38
CA ALA A 340 -14.99 -4.08 -7.28
C ALA A 340 -14.99 -5.45 -6.57
N THR A 341 -14.07 -5.67 -5.63
CA THR A 341 -13.95 -6.93 -4.86
C THR A 341 -14.86 -6.99 -3.63
N SER A 342 -15.60 -5.93 -3.33
CA SER A 342 -16.52 -5.85 -2.18
C SER A 342 -17.54 -7.00 -2.07
N PRO A 343 -18.11 -7.56 -3.16
CA PRO A 343 -18.99 -8.74 -3.07
C PRO A 343 -18.32 -9.97 -2.46
N VAL A 344 -17.00 -10.11 -2.59
CA VAL A 344 -16.25 -11.25 -2.05
C VAL A 344 -16.25 -11.23 -0.52
N ASN A 345 -16.08 -10.04 0.07
CA ASN A 345 -16.19 -9.85 1.52
C ASN A 345 -17.54 -10.35 2.03
N GLY A 346 -18.61 -9.87 1.37
CA GLY A 346 -19.97 -10.27 1.68
C GLY A 346 -20.20 -11.78 1.54
N TYR A 347 -19.72 -12.38 0.46
CA TYR A 347 -19.92 -13.80 0.16
C TYR A 347 -19.25 -14.72 1.20
N PHE A 348 -17.96 -14.53 1.48
CA PHE A 348 -17.24 -15.37 2.44
C PHE A 348 -17.65 -15.08 3.89
N GLY A 349 -17.83 -13.81 4.25
CA GLY A 349 -18.31 -13.45 5.60
C GLY A 349 -19.74 -13.95 5.86
N GLY A 350 -20.64 -13.74 4.90
CA GLY A 350 -22.04 -14.15 5.00
C GLY A 350 -22.24 -15.67 5.00
N SER A 351 -21.50 -16.39 4.16
CA SER A 351 -21.54 -17.86 4.12
C SER A 351 -21.00 -18.47 5.41
N LEU A 352 -19.87 -17.98 5.92
CA LEU A 352 -19.30 -18.45 7.19
C LEU A 352 -20.24 -18.15 8.36
N TYR A 353 -20.81 -16.94 8.43
CA TYR A 353 -21.75 -16.58 9.49
C TYR A 353 -23.02 -17.47 9.49
N ALA A 354 -23.56 -17.79 8.31
CA ALA A 354 -24.68 -18.71 8.19
C ALA A 354 -24.32 -20.13 8.65
N ARG A 355 -23.13 -20.64 8.29
CA ARG A 355 -22.64 -21.95 8.77
C ARG A 355 -22.50 -22.00 10.30
N LEU A 356 -22.14 -20.88 10.92
CA LEU A 356 -22.01 -20.75 12.37
C LEU A 356 -23.35 -20.56 13.11
N GLY A 357 -24.50 -20.62 12.40
CA GLY A 357 -25.84 -20.50 12.98
C GLY A 357 -26.34 -19.05 13.14
N GLY A 358 -25.63 -18.08 12.57
CA GLY A 358 -25.98 -16.66 12.62
C GLY A 358 -27.10 -16.26 11.64
N ARG A 359 -28.00 -15.36 12.08
CA ARG A 359 -29.18 -14.93 11.29
C ARG A 359 -29.10 -13.52 10.70
N PHE A 360 -28.42 -12.57 11.35
CA PHE A 360 -28.22 -11.20 10.88
C PHE A 360 -26.76 -10.77 11.05
N ALA A 361 -26.10 -10.39 9.96
CA ALA A 361 -24.80 -9.76 9.98
C ALA A 361 -24.86 -8.51 9.10
N ALA A 362 -25.11 -7.37 9.73
CA ALA A 362 -24.95 -6.07 9.10
C ALA A 362 -24.28 -5.15 10.13
N LEU A 363 -23.27 -4.41 9.68
CA LEU A 363 -22.44 -3.44 10.39
C LEU A 363 -21.14 -4.00 11.00
N LEU A 364 -20.14 -4.14 10.13
CA LEU A 364 -18.73 -4.00 10.50
C LEU A 364 -17.90 -2.96 9.69
N PRO A 365 -18.40 -2.24 8.67
CA PRO A 365 -17.64 -1.12 8.08
C PRO A 365 -17.45 0.10 9.00
N LEU A 366 -18.26 0.25 10.06
CA LEU A 366 -18.32 1.48 10.86
C LEU A 366 -17.02 1.78 11.65
N ASN A 367 -16.32 0.74 12.11
CA ASN A 367 -15.12 0.90 12.95
C ASN A 367 -13.90 1.39 12.16
N ILE A 368 -13.76 0.99 10.88
CA ILE A 368 -12.64 1.43 10.02
C ILE A 368 -12.83 2.90 9.64
N CYS A 369 -14.06 3.30 9.30
CA CYS A 369 -14.38 4.71 9.06
C CYS A 369 -14.04 5.58 10.27
N ALA A 370 -14.40 5.15 11.50
CA ALA A 370 -14.09 5.91 12.72
C ALA A 370 -12.57 6.14 12.94
N MET A 371 -11.73 5.15 12.62
CA MET A 371 -10.27 5.29 12.73
C MET A 371 -9.70 6.26 11.67
N VAL A 372 -10.18 6.17 10.43
CA VAL A 372 -9.74 7.07 9.34
C VAL A 372 -10.17 8.52 9.61
N PHE A 373 -11.40 8.74 10.10
CA PHE A 373 -11.87 10.07 10.49
C PHE A 373 -11.02 10.67 11.62
N SER A 374 -10.60 9.85 12.59
CA SER A 374 -9.78 10.31 13.73
C SER A 374 -8.40 10.81 13.29
N ILE A 375 -7.75 10.14 12.34
CA ILE A 375 -6.45 10.56 11.79
C ILE A 375 -6.61 11.87 10.98
N ASN A 376 -7.73 12.00 10.28
CA ASN A 376 -8.00 13.16 9.44
C ASN A 376 -8.23 14.45 10.24
N PHE A 377 -8.82 14.37 11.45
CA PHE A 377 -8.94 15.55 12.33
C PHE A 377 -7.58 16.17 12.70
N ILE A 378 -6.56 15.33 12.89
CA ILE A 378 -5.19 15.80 13.19
C ILE A 378 -4.57 16.45 11.94
N ALA A 379 -4.86 15.92 10.75
CA ALA A 379 -4.43 16.49 9.48
C ALA A 379 -4.94 17.92 9.29
N ILE A 380 -6.24 18.11 9.52
CA ILE A 380 -6.94 19.39 9.39
C ILE A 380 -6.41 20.42 10.40
N TYR A 381 -6.15 20.00 11.64
CA TYR A 381 -5.62 20.89 12.68
C TYR A 381 -4.29 21.53 12.31
N TYR A 382 -3.43 20.82 11.58
CA TYR A 382 -2.12 21.31 11.15
C TYR A 382 -2.12 22.03 9.79
N HIS A 383 -3.27 22.19 9.13
CA HIS A 383 -3.36 22.76 7.77
C HIS A 383 -2.36 22.14 6.77
N ALA A 384 -2.09 20.84 6.90
CA ALA A 384 -1.19 20.15 5.99
C ALA A 384 -1.90 19.87 4.66
N SER A 385 -1.20 19.96 3.52
CA SER A 385 -1.75 19.62 2.19
C SER A 385 -2.17 18.15 2.08
N ARG A 386 -1.65 17.27 2.95
CA ARG A 386 -2.13 15.89 3.07
C ARG A 386 -3.39 15.73 3.93
N ALA A 387 -4.00 16.83 4.39
CA ALA A 387 -5.34 16.80 4.95
C ALA A 387 -6.33 16.54 3.82
N ILE A 388 -7.17 15.51 3.98
CA ILE A 388 -8.13 15.16 2.93
C ILE A 388 -9.19 16.27 2.92
N PRO A 389 -9.43 16.96 1.79
CA PRO A 389 -10.42 18.04 1.74
C PRO A 389 -11.82 17.49 2.00
N PHE A 390 -12.71 18.34 2.54
CA PHE A 390 -14.06 17.92 2.92
C PHE A 390 -14.83 17.28 1.77
N GLY A 391 -14.69 17.80 0.54
CA GLY A 391 -15.31 17.23 -0.66
C GLY A 391 -14.90 15.78 -0.91
N THR A 392 -13.60 15.49 -0.81
CA THR A 392 -13.06 14.13 -0.96
C THR A 392 -13.51 13.20 0.16
N MET A 393 -13.64 13.69 1.40
CA MET A 393 -14.21 12.87 2.49
C MET A 393 -15.66 12.45 2.19
N VAL A 394 -16.48 13.40 1.71
CA VAL A 394 -17.87 13.12 1.32
C VAL A 394 -17.92 12.15 0.14
N ALA A 395 -17.05 12.32 -0.87
CA ALA A 395 -16.94 11.41 -2.00
C ALA A 395 -16.62 9.97 -1.55
N ILE A 396 -15.64 9.79 -0.66
CA ILE A 396 -15.28 8.47 -0.10
C ILE A 396 -16.45 7.89 0.71
N ALA A 397 -17.13 8.70 1.53
CA ALA A 397 -18.30 8.26 2.27
C ALA A 397 -19.44 7.79 1.33
N CYS A 398 -19.67 8.51 0.22
CA CYS A 398 -20.62 8.12 -0.81
C CYS A 398 -20.22 6.80 -1.50
N ILE A 399 -18.95 6.61 -1.85
CA ILE A 399 -18.47 5.33 -2.41
C ILE A 399 -18.70 4.19 -1.41
N CYS A 400 -18.39 4.41 -0.12
CA CYS A 400 -18.63 3.44 0.93
C CYS A 400 -20.12 3.07 1.09
N LEU A 401 -21.01 4.07 1.09
CA LEU A 401 -22.44 3.87 1.34
C LEU A 401 -23.23 3.39 0.13
N PHE A 402 -22.92 3.88 -1.07
CA PHE A 402 -23.70 3.61 -2.28
C PHE A 402 -23.08 2.56 -3.20
N VAL A 403 -21.79 2.26 -3.07
CA VAL A 403 -21.12 1.24 -3.88
C VAL A 403 -20.71 0.06 -3.00
N ILE A 404 -19.81 0.26 -2.04
CA ILE A 404 -19.23 -0.84 -1.25
C ILE A 404 -20.32 -1.55 -0.42
N LEU A 405 -21.14 -0.81 0.32
CA LEU A 405 -22.17 -1.40 1.19
C LEU A 405 -23.21 -2.22 0.38
N PRO A 406 -23.83 -1.73 -0.70
CA PRO A 406 -24.74 -2.55 -1.50
C PRO A 406 -24.06 -3.78 -2.12
N LEU A 407 -22.84 -3.64 -2.63
CA LEU A 407 -22.10 -4.75 -3.22
C LEU A 407 -21.76 -5.83 -2.18
N THR A 408 -21.33 -5.44 -0.97
CA THR A 408 -21.12 -6.39 0.14
C THR A 408 -22.41 -7.09 0.53
N LEU A 409 -23.55 -6.39 0.60
CA LEU A 409 -24.84 -7.01 0.92
C LEU A 409 -25.27 -8.04 -0.14
N VAL A 410 -25.11 -7.73 -1.43
CA VAL A 410 -25.36 -8.68 -2.52
C VAL A 410 -24.50 -9.93 -2.33
N GLY A 411 -23.21 -9.76 -2.05
CA GLY A 411 -22.30 -10.85 -1.70
C GLY A 411 -22.82 -11.69 -0.53
N THR A 412 -23.27 -11.04 0.55
CA THR A 412 -23.82 -11.73 1.74
C THR A 412 -25.05 -12.56 1.43
N VAL A 413 -25.99 -12.03 0.63
CA VAL A 413 -27.19 -12.79 0.23
C VAL A 413 -26.81 -14.01 -0.60
N LEU A 414 -25.90 -13.86 -1.57
CA LEU A 414 -25.40 -14.96 -2.40
C LEU A 414 -24.67 -16.03 -1.55
N GLY A 415 -23.80 -15.61 -0.63
CA GLY A 415 -23.04 -16.50 0.23
C GLY A 415 -23.93 -17.33 1.15
N ARG A 416 -24.99 -16.73 1.71
CA ARG A 416 -25.95 -17.42 2.57
C ARG A 416 -26.80 -18.43 1.80
N ASN A 417 -27.25 -18.09 0.60
CA ASN A 417 -28.11 -18.96 -0.20
C ASN A 417 -27.35 -20.14 -0.81
N ILE A 418 -26.11 -19.92 -1.28
CA ILE A 418 -25.33 -20.96 -1.98
C ILE A 418 -24.57 -21.85 -0.99
N SER A 419 -23.96 -21.25 0.04
CA SER A 419 -22.94 -21.91 0.88
C SER A 419 -23.28 -21.90 2.38
N GLY A 420 -24.48 -21.46 2.76
CA GLY A 420 -24.85 -21.21 4.17
C GLY A 420 -25.13 -22.44 5.03
N GLN A 421 -25.20 -23.64 4.45
CA GLN A 421 -25.38 -24.87 5.22
C GLN A 421 -24.04 -25.40 5.74
N ALA A 422 -23.99 -25.73 7.02
CA ALA A 422 -22.82 -26.37 7.62
C ALA A 422 -22.78 -27.85 7.25
N ASN A 423 -21.64 -28.31 6.73
CA ASN A 423 -21.36 -29.72 6.45
C ASN A 423 -20.14 -30.15 7.27
N TYR A 424 -20.38 -30.54 8.53
CA TYR A 424 -19.33 -30.96 9.45
C TYR A 424 -19.10 -32.48 9.35
N PRO A 425 -17.84 -32.95 9.25
CA PRO A 425 -17.52 -34.38 9.22
C PRO A 425 -17.99 -35.15 10.46
N CYS A 426 -17.99 -34.50 11.64
CA CYS A 426 -18.37 -35.11 12.90
C CYS A 426 -19.56 -34.36 13.51
N ARG A 427 -20.42 -35.11 14.22
CA ARG A 427 -21.53 -34.54 15.00
C ARG A 427 -20.98 -33.77 16.20
N ILE A 428 -21.54 -32.58 16.43
CA ILE A 428 -21.16 -31.73 17.58
C ILE A 428 -21.89 -32.21 18.84
N ASN A 429 -21.15 -32.37 19.94
CA ASN A 429 -21.68 -32.71 21.26
C ASN A 429 -22.47 -31.55 21.87
N ALA A 430 -23.57 -31.87 22.56
CA ALA A 430 -24.42 -30.85 23.19
C ALA A 430 -23.69 -30.09 24.30
N VAL A 431 -22.93 -30.81 25.13
CA VAL A 431 -22.16 -30.24 26.25
C VAL A 431 -20.69 -30.17 25.86
N PRO A 432 -20.03 -29.00 26.00
CA PRO A 432 -18.61 -28.87 25.71
C PRO A 432 -17.77 -29.64 26.74
N ARG A 433 -16.77 -30.39 26.27
CA ARG A 433 -15.81 -31.06 27.15
C ARG A 433 -14.93 -30.05 27.91
N PRO A 434 -14.61 -30.29 29.20
CA PRO A 434 -13.62 -29.50 29.92
C PRO A 434 -12.22 -29.66 29.30
N ILE A 435 -11.50 -28.55 29.15
CA ILE A 435 -10.15 -28.54 28.58
C ILE A 435 -9.15 -28.90 29.70
N PRO A 436 -8.26 -29.88 29.48
CA PRO A 436 -7.28 -30.28 30.50
C PRO A 436 -6.23 -29.18 30.73
N GLU A 437 -5.55 -29.24 31.88
CA GLU A 437 -4.41 -28.38 32.14
C GLU A 437 -3.26 -28.71 31.18
N LYS A 438 -2.75 -27.67 30.52
CA LYS A 438 -1.72 -27.78 29.48
C LYS A 438 -0.42 -27.17 29.95
N LYS A 439 0.69 -27.62 29.35
CA LYS A 439 2.02 -27.03 29.58
C LYS A 439 2.04 -25.60 29.06
N TRP A 440 2.85 -24.74 29.67
CA TRP A 440 2.94 -23.30 29.37
C TRP A 440 3.15 -22.99 27.86
N PHE A 441 3.96 -23.80 27.16
CA PHE A 441 4.25 -23.59 25.73
C PHE A 441 3.12 -24.03 24.79
N MET A 442 2.14 -24.79 25.29
CA MET A 442 0.93 -25.18 24.56
C MET A 442 -0.23 -24.22 24.78
N GLU A 443 -0.02 -23.11 25.51
CA GLU A 443 -1.04 -22.09 25.65
C GLU A 443 -1.29 -21.33 24.32
N PRO A 444 -2.56 -21.04 23.98
CA PRO A 444 -2.95 -20.36 22.75
C PRO A 444 -2.23 -19.03 22.56
N ALA A 445 -1.97 -18.29 23.63
CA ALA A 445 -1.25 -17.02 23.58
C ALA A 445 0.21 -17.20 23.13
N ILE A 446 0.91 -18.20 23.68
CA ILE A 446 2.30 -18.51 23.33
C ILE A 446 2.39 -19.06 21.91
N ILE A 447 1.49 -19.97 21.52
CA ILE A 447 1.39 -20.49 20.15
C ILE A 447 1.13 -19.36 19.15
N THR A 448 0.25 -18.42 19.50
CA THR A 448 -0.08 -17.26 18.68
C THR A 448 1.15 -16.37 18.44
N LEU A 449 1.90 -16.08 19.50
CA LEU A 449 3.13 -15.29 19.41
C LEU A 449 4.16 -16.01 18.52
N LEU A 450 4.48 -17.27 18.83
CA LEU A 450 5.52 -18.02 18.11
C LEU A 450 5.20 -18.25 16.62
N GLY A 451 3.91 -18.39 16.27
CA GLY A 451 3.49 -18.65 14.89
C GLY A 451 3.87 -17.55 13.89
N GLY A 452 3.97 -16.30 14.33
CA GLY A 452 4.28 -15.17 13.44
C GLY A 452 5.76 -14.97 13.15
N ILE A 453 6.66 -15.61 13.90
CA ILE A 453 8.12 -15.38 13.80
C ILE A 453 8.66 -15.86 12.45
N LEU A 454 8.33 -17.09 12.04
CA LEU A 454 8.85 -17.67 10.80
C LEU A 454 8.32 -16.97 9.54
N PRO A 455 7.00 -16.70 9.41
CA PRO A 455 6.50 -15.92 8.28
C PRO A 455 7.08 -14.49 8.25
N PHE A 456 7.24 -13.83 9.40
CA PHE A 456 7.89 -12.52 9.47
C PHE A 456 9.34 -12.58 8.95
N GLY A 457 10.11 -13.59 9.37
CA GLY A 457 11.48 -13.80 8.88
C GLY A 457 11.56 -13.97 7.36
N SER A 458 10.54 -14.58 6.74
CA SER A 458 10.48 -14.78 5.27
C SER A 458 10.15 -13.52 4.47
N ILE A 459 9.57 -12.49 5.09
CA ILE A 459 9.23 -11.23 4.40
C ILE A 459 10.10 -10.05 4.84
N PHE A 460 10.94 -10.25 5.87
CA PHE A 460 11.67 -9.19 6.56
C PHE A 460 12.50 -8.28 5.63
N ILE A 461 13.22 -8.87 4.68
CA ILE A 461 14.08 -8.10 3.76
C ILE A 461 13.26 -7.25 2.79
N GLU A 462 12.20 -7.81 2.20
CA GLU A 462 11.31 -7.04 1.31
C GLU A 462 10.56 -5.95 2.06
N MET A 463 10.20 -6.22 3.32
CA MET A 463 9.55 -5.24 4.16
C MET A 463 10.41 -3.98 4.38
N TYR A 464 11.73 -4.14 4.50
CA TYR A 464 12.65 -3.01 4.57
C TYR A 464 12.61 -2.14 3.29
N PHE A 465 12.55 -2.77 2.11
CA PHE A 465 12.44 -2.07 0.84
C PHE A 465 11.11 -1.34 0.71
N ILE A 466 10.00 -1.98 1.10
CA ILE A 466 8.67 -1.34 1.14
C ILE A 466 8.69 -0.12 2.07
N PHE A 467 9.22 -0.25 3.29
CA PHE A 467 9.29 0.85 4.25
C PHE A 467 10.13 2.01 3.71
N THR A 468 11.27 1.70 3.10
CA THR A 468 12.14 2.74 2.54
C THR A 468 11.49 3.41 1.33
N SER A 469 10.69 2.69 0.56
CA SER A 469 9.97 3.27 -0.58
C SER A 469 8.90 4.26 -0.12
N PHE A 470 8.06 3.86 0.85
CA PHE A 470 7.00 4.70 1.41
C PHE A 470 7.52 5.91 2.20
N TRP A 471 8.60 5.74 2.97
CA TRP A 471 9.06 6.78 3.92
C TRP A 471 10.28 7.56 3.44
N ALA A 472 11.01 7.10 2.42
CA ALA A 472 12.23 7.73 1.91
C ALA A 472 12.18 8.15 0.42
N TYR A 473 10.98 8.32 -0.18
CA TYR A 473 10.76 8.76 -1.57
C TYR A 473 11.54 7.95 -2.62
N LYS A 474 11.79 6.67 -2.36
CA LYS A 474 12.31 5.78 -3.40
C LYS A 474 11.12 5.15 -4.09
N ILE A 475 10.97 5.37 -5.40
CA ILE A 475 9.90 4.74 -6.16
C ILE A 475 10.17 3.25 -6.20
N TYR A 476 9.24 2.46 -5.67
CA TYR A 476 9.31 1.00 -5.76
C TYR A 476 8.80 0.58 -7.13
N TYR A 477 9.68 0.01 -7.97
CA TYR A 477 9.34 -0.40 -9.33
C TYR A 477 9.43 -1.92 -9.54
N VAL A 478 9.92 -2.66 -8.54
CA VAL A 478 10.23 -4.10 -8.70
C VAL A 478 9.05 -5.00 -8.29
N TYR A 479 7.88 -4.74 -8.89
CA TYR A 479 6.60 -5.40 -8.56
C TYR A 479 6.62 -6.93 -8.73
N GLY A 480 7.42 -7.46 -9.65
CA GLY A 480 7.57 -8.91 -9.86
C GLY A 480 8.12 -9.66 -8.65
N PHE A 481 9.09 -9.08 -7.92
CA PHE A 481 9.59 -9.70 -6.69
C PHE A 481 8.57 -9.61 -5.56
N MET A 482 7.82 -8.50 -5.47
CA MET A 482 6.73 -8.36 -4.51
C MET A 482 5.65 -9.45 -4.70
N MET A 483 5.28 -9.77 -5.95
CA MET A 483 4.35 -10.86 -6.24
C MET A 483 4.86 -12.21 -5.73
N LEU A 484 6.13 -12.53 -5.97
CA LEU A 484 6.73 -13.78 -5.53
C LEU A 484 6.75 -13.87 -4.00
N VAL A 485 7.16 -12.80 -3.32
CA VAL A 485 7.22 -12.74 -1.85
C VAL A 485 5.82 -12.81 -1.25
N PHE A 486 4.82 -12.20 -1.88
CA PHE A 486 3.41 -12.34 -1.49
C PHE A 486 2.95 -13.81 -1.53
N LEU A 487 3.27 -14.54 -2.61
CA LEU A 487 2.95 -15.97 -2.72
C LEU A 487 3.68 -16.83 -1.68
N ILE A 488 4.97 -16.58 -1.45
CA ILE A 488 5.75 -17.25 -0.41
C ILE A 488 5.12 -17.00 0.96
N MET A 489 4.79 -15.75 1.28
CA MET A 489 4.18 -15.38 2.56
C MET A 489 2.87 -16.15 2.78
N VAL A 490 2.00 -16.26 1.78
CA VAL A 490 0.75 -17.03 1.87
C VAL A 490 1.04 -18.49 2.20
N ILE A 491 1.97 -19.13 1.50
CA ILE A 491 2.32 -20.54 1.71
C ILE A 491 2.92 -20.76 3.11
N VAL A 492 3.92 -19.96 3.50
CA VAL A 492 4.57 -20.07 4.82
C VAL A 492 3.54 -19.88 5.94
N THR A 493 2.65 -18.90 5.80
CA THR A 493 1.61 -18.62 6.80
C THR A 493 0.68 -19.81 6.99
N VAL A 494 0.25 -20.46 5.90
CA VAL A 494 -0.58 -21.69 5.98
C VAL A 494 0.19 -22.82 6.66
N CYS A 495 1.44 -23.08 6.26
CA CYS A 495 2.21 -24.19 6.83
C CYS A 495 2.44 -24.01 8.33
N VAL A 496 2.85 -22.82 8.78
CA VAL A 496 3.10 -22.56 10.20
C VAL A 496 1.82 -22.65 11.02
N THR A 497 0.70 -22.11 10.52
CA THR A 497 -0.58 -22.19 11.24
C THR A 497 -1.14 -23.60 11.36
N ILE A 498 -0.94 -24.46 10.36
CA ILE A 498 -1.29 -25.89 10.46
C ILE A 498 -0.49 -26.55 11.58
N VAL A 499 0.82 -26.30 11.67
CA VAL A 499 1.68 -26.84 12.74
C VAL A 499 1.23 -26.34 14.12
N CYS A 500 1.01 -25.04 14.27
CA CYS A 500 0.50 -24.43 15.49
C CYS A 500 -0.84 -25.02 15.93
N THR A 501 -1.77 -25.20 14.99
CA THR A 501 -3.09 -25.77 15.27
C THR A 501 -3.00 -27.26 15.63
N TYR A 502 -2.11 -28.00 14.99
CA TYR A 502 -1.89 -29.40 15.33
C TYR A 502 -1.35 -29.54 16.76
N PHE A 503 -0.43 -28.69 17.20
CA PHE A 503 0.02 -28.67 18.60
C PHE A 503 -1.12 -28.34 19.57
N LEU A 504 -1.97 -27.38 19.23
CA LEU A 504 -3.14 -27.02 20.05
C LEU A 504 -4.14 -28.19 20.18
N LEU A 505 -4.47 -28.86 19.07
CA LEU A 505 -5.39 -29.99 19.08
C LEU A 505 -4.81 -31.20 19.83
N ASN A 506 -3.48 -31.41 19.77
CA ASN A 506 -2.80 -32.42 20.59
C ASN A 506 -2.83 -32.11 22.08
N ALA A 507 -3.02 -30.85 22.46
CA ALA A 507 -3.26 -30.43 23.84
C ALA A 507 -4.76 -30.47 24.22
N GLU A 508 -5.60 -31.11 23.40
CA GLU A 508 -7.04 -31.30 23.62
C GLU A 508 -7.83 -29.98 23.73
N ASP A 509 -7.29 -28.89 23.18
CA ASP A 509 -7.99 -27.61 23.11
C ASP A 509 -8.66 -27.45 21.73
N TYR A 510 -9.98 -27.55 21.70
CA TYR A 510 -10.79 -27.46 20.48
C TYR A 510 -10.97 -26.02 19.96
N ARG A 511 -10.47 -24.98 20.66
CA ARG A 511 -10.66 -23.56 20.28
C ARG A 511 -9.65 -23.09 19.22
N TRP A 512 -9.56 -23.85 18.14
CA TRP A 512 -8.56 -23.64 17.10
C TRP A 512 -8.87 -22.49 16.15
N GLN A 513 -10.13 -22.07 15.97
CA GLN A 513 -10.45 -21.07 14.94
C GLN A 513 -9.81 -19.70 15.23
N TRP A 514 -9.99 -19.17 16.44
CA TRP A 514 -9.32 -17.93 16.85
C TRP A 514 -7.82 -18.09 16.97
N THR A 515 -7.35 -19.23 17.49
CA THR A 515 -5.91 -19.47 17.66
C THR A 515 -5.18 -19.53 16.32
N SER A 516 -5.74 -20.21 15.32
CA SER A 516 -5.19 -20.25 13.95
C SER A 516 -5.21 -18.88 13.28
N PHE A 517 -6.32 -18.15 13.41
CA PHE A 517 -6.44 -16.78 12.90
C PHE A 517 -5.39 -15.85 13.53
N CYS A 518 -5.31 -15.81 14.87
CA CYS A 518 -4.37 -14.95 15.57
C CYS A 518 -2.92 -15.37 15.35
N SER A 519 -2.64 -16.68 15.25
CA SER A 519 -1.29 -17.20 15.01
C SER A 519 -0.73 -16.79 13.64
N ALA A 520 -1.55 -16.79 12.58
CA ALA A 520 -1.15 -16.17 11.32
C ALA A 520 -1.18 -14.64 11.35
N GLY A 521 -2.13 -14.06 12.08
CA GLY A 521 -2.29 -12.61 12.21
C GLY A 521 -1.17 -11.94 13.00
N SER A 522 -0.44 -12.68 13.83
CA SER A 522 0.63 -12.15 14.69
C SER A 522 1.84 -11.63 13.92
N ILE A 523 1.95 -11.93 12.62
CA ILE A 523 2.90 -11.29 11.70
C ILE A 523 2.76 -9.75 11.76
N SER A 524 1.54 -9.24 11.93
CA SER A 524 1.27 -7.80 12.06
C SER A 524 1.95 -7.17 13.28
N LEU A 525 2.01 -7.90 14.41
CA LEU A 525 2.68 -7.45 15.63
C LEU A 525 4.18 -7.28 15.38
N TYR A 526 4.82 -8.24 14.73
CA TYR A 526 6.24 -8.18 14.38
C TYR A 526 6.57 -7.02 13.45
N ILE A 527 5.70 -6.77 12.47
CA ILE A 527 5.82 -5.62 11.56
C ILE A 527 5.66 -4.29 12.30
N TYR A 528 4.69 -4.20 13.21
CA TYR A 528 4.48 -2.97 13.96
C TYR A 528 5.64 -2.70 14.92
N MET A 529 6.19 -3.73 15.57
CA MET A 529 7.45 -3.62 16.34
C MET A 529 8.63 -3.17 15.46
N TYR A 530 8.73 -3.72 14.25
CA TYR A 530 9.73 -3.29 13.28
C TYR A 530 9.54 -1.82 12.87
N ALA A 531 8.30 -1.32 12.80
CA ALA A 531 8.03 0.09 12.54
C ALA A 531 8.56 1.02 13.62
N PHE A 532 8.53 0.63 14.90
CA PHE A 532 9.22 1.37 15.96
C PHE A 532 10.73 1.38 15.75
N TYR A 533 11.33 0.21 15.47
CA TYR A 533 12.76 0.13 15.18
C TYR A 533 13.16 1.03 13.99
N TYR A 534 12.39 0.97 12.90
CA TYR A 534 12.66 1.75 11.70
C TYR A 534 12.55 3.26 11.99
N TYR A 535 11.54 3.69 12.75
CA TYR A 535 11.36 5.08 13.14
C TYR A 535 12.60 5.63 13.87
N PHE A 536 13.02 4.95 14.95
CA PHE A 536 14.11 5.47 15.81
C PHE A 536 15.51 5.31 15.22
N PHE A 537 15.76 4.23 14.45
CA PHE A 537 17.13 3.90 14.02
C PHE A 537 17.40 4.15 12.52
N LYS A 538 16.36 4.30 11.70
CA LYS A 538 16.52 4.50 10.25
C LYS A 538 16.00 5.85 9.76
N THR A 539 14.99 6.43 10.43
CA THR A 539 14.46 7.74 10.03
C THR A 539 15.06 8.87 10.86
N LYS A 540 15.06 10.09 10.29
CA LYS A 540 15.40 11.34 11.00
C LYS A 540 14.15 12.19 11.26
N MET A 541 12.98 11.53 11.29
CA MET A 541 11.69 12.18 11.46
C MET A 541 11.52 12.70 12.89
N TYR A 542 10.93 13.88 13.04
CA TYR A 542 10.66 14.49 14.34
C TYR A 542 9.32 15.25 14.30
N GLY A 543 8.82 15.67 15.46
CA GLY A 543 7.58 16.44 15.56
C GLY A 543 6.32 15.58 15.67
N LEU A 544 5.29 16.15 16.31
CA LEU A 544 4.08 15.42 16.69
C LEU A 544 3.27 14.95 15.47
N PHE A 545 3.13 15.81 14.47
CA PHE A 545 2.40 15.52 13.24
C PHE A 545 3.00 14.32 12.51
N GLN A 546 4.28 14.40 12.15
CA GLN A 546 5.00 13.34 11.47
C GLN A 546 4.98 12.01 12.24
N THR A 547 5.18 12.06 13.56
CA THR A 547 5.15 10.88 14.43
C THR A 547 3.78 10.20 14.40
N THR A 548 2.71 10.99 14.57
CA THR A 548 1.33 10.46 14.62
C THR A 548 0.90 9.90 13.27
N PHE A 549 1.23 10.59 12.19
CA PHE A 549 0.99 10.09 10.83
C PHE A 549 1.75 8.79 10.57
N TYR A 550 3.04 8.74 10.89
CA TYR A 550 3.83 7.52 10.73
C TYR A 550 3.21 6.34 11.46
N PHE A 551 3.02 6.44 12.78
CA PHE A 551 2.48 5.32 13.56
C PHE A 551 1.03 4.99 13.22
N GLY A 552 0.20 5.99 12.87
CA GLY A 552 -1.18 5.78 12.44
C GLY A 552 -1.28 4.98 11.14
N TYR A 553 -0.54 5.36 10.10
CA TYR A 553 -0.50 4.63 8.84
C TYR A 553 0.13 3.24 9.01
N MET A 554 1.17 3.11 9.84
CA MET A 554 1.78 1.81 10.11
C MET A 554 0.86 0.87 10.92
N ALA A 555 0.03 1.41 11.82
CA ALA A 555 -0.99 0.65 12.52
C ALA A 555 -2.07 0.15 11.55
N LEU A 556 -2.55 0.99 10.65
CA LEU A 556 -3.51 0.59 9.61
C LEU A 556 -2.92 -0.47 8.67
N PHE A 557 -1.70 -0.27 8.20
CA PHE A 557 -1.00 -1.22 7.33
C PHE A 557 -0.85 -2.58 8.01
N SER A 558 -0.34 -2.59 9.26
CA SER A 558 -0.14 -3.83 10.02
C SER A 558 -1.48 -4.53 10.31
N LEU A 559 -2.53 -3.81 10.68
CA LEU A 559 -3.86 -4.37 10.91
C LEU A 559 -4.43 -5.02 9.65
N ALA A 560 -4.34 -4.34 8.51
CA ALA A 560 -4.79 -4.88 7.22
C ALA A 560 -4.04 -6.17 6.86
N LEU A 561 -2.71 -6.17 7.01
CA LEU A 561 -1.89 -7.35 6.77
C LEU A 561 -2.26 -8.49 7.74
N GLY A 562 -2.45 -8.21 9.03
CA GLY A 562 -2.82 -9.20 10.04
C GLY A 562 -4.19 -9.83 9.80
N ILE A 563 -5.17 -9.05 9.31
CA ILE A 563 -6.49 -9.57 8.92
C ILE A 563 -6.37 -10.49 7.70
N MET A 564 -5.57 -10.09 6.72
CA MET A 564 -5.31 -10.87 5.52
C MET A 564 -4.58 -12.19 5.84
N THR A 565 -3.44 -12.14 6.56
CA THR A 565 -2.68 -13.35 6.91
C THR A 565 -3.47 -14.22 7.87
N GLY A 566 -4.16 -13.65 8.86
CA GLY A 566 -5.03 -14.39 9.77
C GLY A 566 -6.11 -15.18 9.06
N THR A 567 -6.70 -14.60 8.00
CA THR A 567 -7.68 -15.29 7.15
C THR A 567 -7.04 -16.44 6.38
N VAL A 568 -5.88 -16.23 5.76
CA VAL A 568 -5.11 -17.28 5.08
C VAL A 568 -4.82 -18.46 6.00
N GLY A 569 -4.35 -18.18 7.22
CA GLY A 569 -4.07 -19.20 8.22
C GLY A 569 -5.31 -19.97 8.65
N TYR A 570 -6.41 -19.27 8.93
CA TYR A 570 -7.69 -19.91 9.27
C TYR A 570 -8.21 -20.81 8.14
N VAL A 571 -8.16 -20.35 6.89
CA VAL A 571 -8.67 -21.11 5.74
C VAL A 571 -7.84 -22.36 5.50
N GLY A 572 -6.51 -22.24 5.50
CA GLY A 572 -5.61 -23.38 5.35
C GLY A 572 -5.78 -24.40 6.49
N THR A 573 -5.91 -23.91 7.72
CA THR A 573 -6.16 -24.76 8.89
C THR A 573 -7.55 -25.41 8.85
N SER A 574 -8.58 -24.70 8.38
CA SER A 574 -9.94 -25.25 8.26
C SER A 574 -9.95 -26.41 7.27
N PHE A 575 -9.26 -26.30 6.15
CA PHE A 575 -9.11 -27.41 5.20
C PHE A 575 -8.39 -28.60 5.84
N PHE A 576 -7.31 -28.35 6.57
CA PHE A 576 -6.57 -29.38 7.30
C PHE A 576 -7.45 -30.08 8.35
N VAL A 577 -8.15 -29.33 9.20
CA VAL A 577 -9.06 -29.85 10.23
C VAL A 577 -10.19 -30.68 9.60
N HIS A 578 -10.86 -30.18 8.56
CA HIS A 578 -11.87 -30.95 7.85
C HIS A 578 -11.31 -32.26 7.29
N THR A 579 -10.10 -32.22 6.72
CA THR A 579 -9.45 -33.41 6.15
C THR A 579 -9.16 -34.45 7.23
N ILE A 580 -8.47 -34.08 8.32
CA ILE A 580 -8.08 -35.04 9.36
C ILE A 580 -9.29 -35.66 10.08
N TYR A 581 -10.37 -34.92 10.32
CA TYR A 581 -11.57 -35.46 10.98
C TYR A 581 -12.49 -36.21 10.02
N SER A 582 -12.46 -35.92 8.71
CA SER A 582 -13.18 -36.75 7.72
C SER A 582 -12.58 -38.15 7.56
N THR A 583 -11.29 -38.30 7.87
CA THR A 583 -10.59 -39.59 7.80
C THR A 583 -10.74 -40.44 9.07
N VAL A 584 -11.24 -39.86 10.18
CA VAL A 584 -11.50 -40.64 11.38
C VAL A 584 -12.80 -41.40 11.18
N LYS A 585 -12.73 -42.73 11.11
CA LYS A 585 -13.91 -43.60 11.19
C LYS A 585 -14.38 -43.62 12.63
N ILE A 586 -15.45 -42.88 12.91
CA ILE A 586 -16.15 -42.90 14.19
C ILE A 586 -17.51 -43.52 13.86
N ASP A 587 -17.60 -44.84 13.98
CA ASP A 587 -18.86 -45.58 13.89
C ASP A 587 -19.63 -45.48 15.22
#